data_AF-A0A423WZZ2-F1
#
_entry.id   AF-A0A423WZZ2-F1
#
_cell.length_a   1.000
_cell.length_b   1.000
_cell.length_c   1.000
_cell.angle_alpha   90.00
_cell.angle_beta   90.00
_cell.angle_gamma   90.00
#
_symmetry.space_group_name_H-M   'P 1'
#
loop_
_entity.id
_entity.type
_entity.pdbx_description
1 polymer ?
#
loop_
_entity_poly.entity_id
_entity_poly.type
_entity_poly.pdbx_seq_one_letter_code
_entity_poly.pdbx_strand_id
1 'polypeptide(L)'
;MAFVLRPISVPPRSCASAVRTRASLATTRALSTTPFVVRPSPAEIKEQLLDPRNLEAAVRHIHQDGLVVVEDVVPREHLEFLNAKMVQDARALQALGAGGPFNYNQGNLQQDPPPVAEYFQPSIFTSKVSPSPYNLIKQHPNLADRTTTQIR
;
A
#
# COMPACT_ATOMS: atom_id res chain seq x y z
N MET A 1 53.88 26.74 -72.42
CA MET A 1 53.51 27.02 -71.02
C MET A 1 52.79 25.81 -70.46
N ALA A 2 53.41 25.08 -69.53
CA ALA A 2 52.86 23.84 -68.98
C ALA A 2 52.08 24.13 -67.69
N PHE A 3 50.77 23.84 -67.70
CA PHE A 3 49.91 23.93 -66.53
C PHE A 3 50.08 22.66 -65.68
N VAL A 4 50.61 22.81 -64.47
CA VAL A 4 50.75 21.72 -63.48
C VAL A 4 49.47 21.68 -62.64
N LEU A 5 48.65 20.64 -62.84
CA LEU A 5 47.46 20.37 -62.01
C LEU A 5 47.90 19.71 -60.70
N ARG A 6 47.57 20.32 -59.57
CA ARG A 6 47.75 19.73 -58.23
C ARG A 6 46.53 18.86 -57.88
N PRO A 7 46.71 17.67 -57.31
CA PRO A 7 45.59 16.85 -56.84
C PRO A 7 44.98 17.42 -55.56
N ILE A 8 43.65 17.41 -55.49
CA ILE A 8 42.84 17.81 -54.34
C ILE A 8 42.84 16.66 -53.32
N SER A 9 43.31 16.92 -52.11
CA SER A 9 43.23 15.99 -50.97
C SER A 9 41.86 16.13 -50.29
N VAL A 10 41.12 15.02 -50.17
CA VAL A 10 39.85 14.95 -49.44
C VAL A 10 40.12 14.36 -48.05
N PRO A 11 39.67 15.00 -46.94
CA PRO A 11 39.90 14.45 -45.61
C PRO A 11 38.98 13.24 -45.33
N PRO A 12 39.43 12.27 -44.51
CA PRO A 12 38.62 11.12 -44.15
C PRO A 12 37.47 11.54 -43.22
N ARG A 13 36.27 11.01 -43.48
CA ARG A 13 35.10 11.15 -42.61
C ARG A 13 35.30 10.31 -41.35
N SER A 14 35.45 10.98 -40.21
CA SER A 14 35.42 10.34 -38.89
C SER A 14 33.99 9.95 -38.54
N CYS A 15 33.65 8.67 -38.70
CA CYS A 15 32.45 8.08 -38.09
C CYS A 15 32.70 7.89 -36.58
N ALA A 16 32.37 8.91 -35.78
CA ALA A 16 32.31 8.74 -34.34
C ALA A 16 31.04 7.93 -34.00
N SER A 17 31.22 6.65 -33.66
CA SER A 17 30.15 5.83 -33.08
C SER A 17 29.88 6.34 -31.67
N ALA A 18 28.82 7.13 -31.51
CA ALA A 18 28.35 7.55 -30.19
C ALA A 18 27.75 6.35 -29.46
N VAL A 19 28.56 5.69 -28.63
CA VAL A 19 28.07 4.70 -27.66
C VAL A 19 27.19 5.44 -26.68
N ARG A 20 25.87 5.32 -26.87
CA ARG A 20 24.87 5.91 -26.01
C ARG A 20 24.84 5.10 -24.71
N THR A 21 25.53 5.58 -23.68
CA THR A 21 25.46 5.00 -22.33
C THR A 21 24.02 5.11 -21.85
N ARG A 22 23.30 3.98 -21.76
CA ARG A 22 22.00 3.93 -21.11
C ARG A 22 22.23 4.17 -19.62
N ALA A 23 21.86 5.35 -19.13
CA ALA A 23 21.77 5.59 -17.69
C ALA A 23 20.73 4.62 -17.13
N SER A 24 21.17 3.72 -16.26
CA SER A 24 20.27 2.86 -15.48
C SER A 24 19.55 3.73 -14.45
N LEU A 25 18.25 3.89 -14.60
CA LEU A 25 17.37 4.55 -13.63
C LEU A 25 16.89 3.60 -12.53
N ALA A 26 17.51 2.43 -12.39
CA ALA A 26 17.20 1.49 -11.32
C ALA A 26 17.82 2.00 -10.01
N THR A 27 17.19 3.02 -9.42
CA THR A 27 17.35 3.29 -7.99
C THR A 27 16.68 2.14 -7.26
N THR A 28 17.47 1.17 -6.79
CA THR A 28 17.04 0.24 -5.74
C THR A 28 16.79 1.07 -4.50
N ARG A 29 15.57 1.61 -4.36
CA ARG A 29 15.16 2.30 -3.13
C ARG A 29 15.19 1.24 -2.04
N ALA A 30 16.02 1.44 -1.02
CA ALA A 30 15.97 0.63 0.19
C ALA A 30 14.53 0.61 0.67
N LEU A 31 13.97 -0.59 0.87
CA LEU A 31 12.61 -0.74 1.34
C LEU A 31 12.57 -0.21 2.77
N SER A 32 11.70 0.77 3.00
CA SER A 32 11.42 1.27 4.33
C SER A 32 10.76 0.15 5.12
N THR A 33 11.24 -0.12 6.34
CA THR A 33 10.57 -1.06 7.27
C THR A 33 9.38 -0.44 7.98
N THR A 34 9.24 0.89 7.92
CA THR A 34 8.09 1.61 8.46
C THR A 34 7.05 1.85 7.37
N PRO A 35 5.76 1.55 7.62
CA PRO A 35 4.71 1.78 6.64
C PRO A 35 4.53 3.26 6.37
N PHE A 36 4.04 3.58 5.17
CA PHE A 36 3.61 4.95 4.86
C PHE A 36 2.38 5.32 5.67
N VAL A 37 2.33 6.58 6.12
CA VAL A 37 1.28 7.10 6.99
C VAL A 37 0.57 8.25 6.29
N VAL A 38 -0.76 8.14 6.16
CA VAL A 38 -1.66 9.22 5.77
C VAL A 38 -2.27 9.82 7.02
N ARG A 39 -2.19 11.15 7.13
CA ARG A 39 -2.80 11.95 8.20
C ARG A 39 -3.93 12.77 7.60
N PRO A 40 -5.18 12.31 7.68
CA PRO A 40 -6.30 13.06 7.13
C PRO A 40 -6.47 14.40 7.86
N SER A 41 -6.86 15.41 7.13
CA SER A 41 -7.26 16.70 7.69
C SER A 41 -8.56 16.58 8.49
N PRO A 42 -8.87 17.54 9.38
CA PRO A 42 -10.14 17.54 10.10
C PRO A 42 -11.38 17.53 9.18
N ALA A 43 -11.25 18.10 7.98
CA ALA A 43 -12.31 18.07 6.97
C ALA A 43 -12.50 16.65 6.41
N GLU A 44 -11.42 15.96 6.05
CA GLU A 44 -11.48 14.57 5.56
C GLU A 44 -12.02 13.61 6.63
N ILE A 45 -11.67 13.81 7.91
CA ILE A 45 -12.23 13.02 9.02
C ILE A 45 -13.73 13.26 9.16
N LYS A 46 -14.16 14.54 9.13
CA LYS A 46 -15.57 14.90 9.24
C LYS A 46 -16.42 14.33 8.09
N GLU A 47 -15.91 14.40 6.87
CA GLU A 47 -16.59 13.89 5.68
C GLU A 47 -16.37 12.38 5.46
N GLN A 48 -15.52 11.75 6.29
CA GLN A 48 -15.06 10.36 6.16
C GLN A 48 -14.57 10.04 4.74
N LEU A 49 -13.88 10.97 4.10
CA LEU A 49 -13.44 10.85 2.72
C LEU A 49 -12.06 11.49 2.56
N LEU A 50 -11.09 10.71 2.09
CA LEU A 50 -9.78 11.26 1.74
C LEU A 50 -9.89 12.15 0.52
N ASP A 51 -9.16 13.25 0.54
CA ASP A 51 -9.00 14.10 -0.62
C ASP A 51 -8.20 13.37 -1.72
N PRO A 52 -8.21 13.86 -2.97
CA PRO A 52 -7.54 13.18 -4.08
C PRO A 52 -6.04 12.96 -3.87
N ARG A 53 -5.35 13.82 -3.10
CA ARG A 53 -3.91 13.73 -2.88
C ARG A 53 -3.59 12.64 -1.86
N ASN A 54 -4.31 12.63 -0.74
CA ASN A 54 -4.18 11.59 0.27
C ASN A 54 -4.61 10.23 -0.27
N LEU A 55 -5.66 10.18 -1.10
CA LEU A 55 -6.10 8.95 -1.75
C LEU A 55 -5.05 8.41 -2.73
N GLU A 56 -4.45 9.26 -3.57
CA GLU A 56 -3.36 8.84 -4.47
C GLU A 56 -2.17 8.29 -3.68
N ALA A 57 -1.75 9.01 -2.64
CA ALA A 57 -0.64 8.58 -1.80
C ALA A 57 -0.94 7.24 -1.11
N ALA A 58 -2.16 7.04 -0.62
CA ALA A 58 -2.58 5.78 0.00
C ALA A 58 -2.51 4.61 -0.99
N VAL A 59 -3.11 4.77 -2.18
CA VAL A 59 -3.14 3.73 -3.21
C VAL A 59 -1.73 3.41 -3.70
N ARG A 60 -0.89 4.42 -3.91
CA ARG A 60 0.50 4.23 -4.35
C ARG A 60 1.31 3.39 -3.35
N HIS A 61 1.20 3.65 -2.05
CA HIS A 61 1.95 2.87 -1.05
C HIS A 61 1.35 1.50 -0.78
N ILE A 62 0.04 1.30 -0.96
CA ILE A 62 -0.53 -0.06 -0.99
C ILE A 62 0.10 -0.86 -2.13
N HIS A 63 0.30 -0.27 -3.31
CA HIS A 63 0.95 -0.97 -4.43
C HIS A 63 2.45 -1.20 -4.23
N GLN A 64 3.15 -0.25 -3.61
CA GLN A 64 4.61 -0.30 -3.44
C GLN A 64 5.02 -1.16 -2.25
N ASP A 65 4.33 -1.01 -1.13
CA ASP A 65 4.73 -1.55 0.17
C ASP A 65 3.74 -2.62 0.69
N GLY A 66 2.56 -2.77 0.07
CA GLY A 66 1.52 -3.71 0.50
C GLY A 66 0.74 -3.27 1.74
N LEU A 67 1.09 -2.12 2.33
CA LEU A 67 0.53 -1.61 3.57
C LEU A 67 0.54 -0.07 3.58
N VAL A 68 -0.53 0.50 4.11
CA VAL A 68 -0.61 1.92 4.46
C VAL A 68 -1.32 2.08 5.80
N VAL A 69 -0.91 3.06 6.60
CA VAL A 69 -1.60 3.46 7.83
C VAL A 69 -2.37 4.74 7.55
N VAL A 70 -3.65 4.77 7.92
CA VAL A 70 -4.45 6.01 7.96
C VAL A 70 -4.69 6.32 9.43
N GLU A 71 -4.06 7.39 9.92
CA GLU A 71 -4.09 7.74 11.33
C GLU A 71 -5.41 8.41 11.73
N ASP A 72 -5.79 8.22 12.99
CA ASP A 72 -6.87 8.96 13.69
C ASP A 72 -8.24 8.97 12.99
N VAL A 73 -8.54 7.89 12.26
CA VAL A 73 -9.80 7.69 11.53
C VAL A 73 -11.01 7.52 12.46
N VAL A 74 -10.82 6.81 13.56
CA VAL A 74 -11.90 6.48 14.50
C VAL A 74 -11.70 7.31 15.77
N PRO A 75 -12.76 8.01 16.25
CA PRO A 75 -12.70 8.69 17.54
C PRO A 75 -12.35 7.72 18.68
N ARG A 76 -11.47 8.17 19.58
CA ARG A 76 -10.92 7.34 20.66
C ARG A 76 -12.01 6.78 21.57
N GLU A 77 -13.02 7.58 21.88
CA GLU A 77 -14.13 7.22 22.74
C GLU A 77 -14.92 6.01 22.22
N HIS A 78 -15.06 5.87 20.89
CA HIS A 78 -15.72 4.72 20.28
C HIS A 78 -14.86 3.46 20.41
N LEU A 79 -13.53 3.60 20.28
CA LEU A 79 -12.59 2.51 20.48
C LEU A 79 -12.55 2.07 21.95
N GLU A 80 -12.52 3.01 22.90
CA GLU A 80 -12.51 2.72 24.33
C GLU A 80 -13.79 1.99 24.76
N PHE A 81 -14.95 2.43 24.27
CA PHE A 81 -16.23 1.79 24.55
C PHE A 81 -16.27 0.33 24.05
N LEU A 82 -15.87 0.10 22.78
CA LEU A 82 -15.82 -1.25 22.23
C LEU A 82 -14.77 -2.12 22.93
N ASN A 83 -13.60 -1.56 23.21
CA ASN A 83 -12.49 -2.25 23.86
C ASN A 83 -12.88 -2.72 25.27
N ALA A 84 -13.61 -1.93 26.05
CA ALA A 84 -14.05 -2.33 27.39
C ALA A 84 -14.82 -3.66 27.36
N LYS A 85 -15.76 -3.80 26.41
CA LYS A 85 -16.53 -5.04 26.23
C LYS A 85 -15.69 -6.16 25.64
N MET A 86 -14.90 -5.89 24.60
CA MET A 86 -14.08 -6.93 23.97
C MET A 86 -13.05 -7.51 24.94
N VAL A 87 -12.45 -6.70 25.83
CA VAL A 87 -11.54 -7.19 26.88
C VAL A 87 -12.27 -8.12 27.86
N GLN A 88 -13.50 -7.77 28.27
CA GLN A 88 -14.30 -8.62 29.14
C GLN A 88 -14.54 -10.00 28.50
N ASP A 89 -14.93 -10.02 27.23
CA ASP A 89 -15.20 -11.25 26.48
C ASP A 89 -13.91 -12.06 26.21
N ALA A 90 -12.79 -11.38 25.94
CA ALA A 90 -11.48 -12.01 25.77
C ALA A 90 -11.07 -12.81 27.02
N ARG A 91 -11.37 -12.31 28.23
CA ARG A 91 -11.09 -13.03 29.47
C ARG A 91 -11.90 -14.31 29.61
N ALA A 92 -13.17 -14.28 29.19
CA ALA A 92 -14.01 -15.48 29.19
C ALA A 92 -13.47 -16.53 28.21
N LEU A 93 -13.07 -16.11 27.00
CA LEU A 93 -12.47 -17.00 26.00
C LEU A 93 -11.10 -17.54 26.44
N GLN A 94 -10.27 -16.70 27.06
CA GLN A 94 -8.97 -17.11 27.60
C GLN A 94 -9.11 -18.17 28.70
N ALA A 95 -10.16 -18.12 29.52
CA ALA A 95 -10.42 -19.09 30.59
C ALA A 95 -10.69 -20.51 30.06
N LEU A 96 -10.98 -20.67 28.76
CA LEU A 96 -11.12 -21.99 28.11
C LEU A 96 -9.78 -22.72 27.94
N GLY A 97 -8.65 -22.07 28.25
CA GLY A 97 -7.32 -22.66 28.16
C GLY A 97 -7.04 -23.13 26.73
N ALA A 98 -6.48 -24.33 26.58
CA ALA A 98 -6.14 -24.89 25.26
C ALA A 98 -7.35 -25.15 24.34
N GLY A 99 -8.58 -25.13 24.86
CA GLY A 99 -9.81 -25.24 24.07
C GLY A 99 -10.31 -23.91 23.50
N GLY A 100 -9.63 -22.80 23.77
CA GLY A 100 -9.98 -21.48 23.24
C GLY A 100 -9.73 -21.33 21.73
N PRO A 101 -10.38 -20.36 21.07
CA PRO A 101 -10.18 -20.11 19.64
C PRO A 101 -8.87 -19.34 19.42
N PHE A 102 -7.81 -20.01 18.96
CA PHE A 102 -6.51 -19.37 18.72
C PHE A 102 -6.09 -19.44 17.24
N ASN A 103 -5.52 -18.34 16.74
CA ASN A 103 -4.93 -18.25 15.43
C ASN A 103 -3.43 -18.60 15.47
N TYR A 104 -3.05 -19.73 14.87
CA TYR A 104 -1.68 -20.24 14.76
C TYR A 104 -1.01 -20.66 16.09
N ASN A 105 -1.11 -19.84 17.14
CA ASN A 105 -0.50 -20.09 18.45
C ASN A 105 -1.38 -19.55 19.61
N GLN A 106 -1.14 -20.03 20.82
CA GLN A 106 -1.95 -19.70 22.02
C GLN A 106 -1.81 -18.23 22.50
N GLY A 107 -0.87 -17.45 21.94
CA GLY A 107 -0.78 -16.01 22.20
C GLY A 107 -1.75 -15.17 21.39
N ASN A 108 -2.36 -15.74 20.34
CA ASN A 108 -3.17 -15.04 19.35
C ASN A 108 -4.65 -15.47 19.44
N LEU A 109 -5.33 -15.04 20.50
CA LEU A 109 -6.74 -15.33 20.70
C LEU A 109 -7.58 -14.70 19.58
N GLN A 110 -8.38 -15.52 18.90
CA GLN A 110 -9.39 -15.06 17.94
C GLN A 110 -10.64 -14.64 18.68
N GLN A 111 -11.19 -13.48 18.32
CA GLN A 111 -12.42 -12.97 18.91
C GLN A 111 -13.16 -12.09 17.89
N ASP A 112 -14.46 -12.32 17.77
CA ASP A 112 -15.34 -11.45 17.00
C ASP A 112 -15.87 -10.30 17.89
N PRO A 113 -16.17 -9.12 17.31
CA PRO A 113 -16.83 -8.05 18.05
C PRO A 113 -18.25 -8.47 18.47
N PRO A 114 -18.80 -7.91 19.58
CA PRO A 114 -20.12 -8.27 20.07
C PRO A 114 -21.23 -8.05 19.02
N PRO A 115 -22.08 -9.06 18.71
CA PRO A 115 -23.06 -8.98 17.65
C PRO A 115 -24.37 -8.31 18.09
N VAL A 116 -24.29 -7.24 18.90
CA VAL A 116 -25.46 -6.51 19.41
C VAL A 116 -25.34 -5.02 19.12
N ALA A 117 -26.47 -4.38 18.83
CA ALA A 117 -26.53 -2.99 18.35
C ALA A 117 -25.86 -1.99 19.29
N GLU A 118 -25.87 -2.26 20.60
CA GLU A 118 -25.22 -1.43 21.62
C GLU A 118 -23.73 -1.19 21.33
N TYR A 119 -23.01 -2.19 20.81
CA TYR A 119 -21.57 -2.10 20.50
C TYR A 119 -21.28 -1.81 19.03
N PHE A 120 -22.32 -1.62 18.21
CA PHE A 120 -22.15 -1.32 16.79
C PHE A 120 -21.94 0.19 16.59
N GLN A 121 -20.68 0.60 16.43
CA GLN A 121 -20.33 1.98 16.14
C GLN A 121 -20.14 2.19 14.61
N PRO A 122 -20.97 3.02 13.94
CA PRO A 122 -20.85 3.26 12.50
C PRO A 122 -19.48 3.79 12.06
N SER A 123 -18.82 4.56 12.93
CA SER A 123 -17.46 5.07 12.73
C SER A 123 -16.39 3.97 12.63
N ILE A 124 -16.66 2.77 13.15
CA ILE A 124 -15.77 1.60 13.08
C ILE A 124 -16.18 0.72 11.91
N PHE A 125 -17.44 0.30 11.86
CA PHE A 125 -17.90 -0.75 10.95
C PHE A 125 -18.29 -0.26 9.54
N THR A 126 -18.57 1.03 9.38
CA THR A 126 -19.06 1.60 8.11
C THR A 126 -18.26 2.82 7.65
N SER A 127 -17.03 2.96 8.15
CA SER A 127 -16.15 4.09 7.81
C SER A 127 -15.80 4.13 6.32
N LYS A 128 -15.93 5.31 5.70
CA LYS A 128 -15.69 5.52 4.26
C LYS A 128 -14.29 6.03 3.91
N VAL A 129 -13.47 6.34 4.92
CA VAL A 129 -12.15 6.95 4.69
C VAL A 129 -11.12 5.94 4.16
N SER A 130 -11.37 4.65 4.34
CA SER A 130 -10.48 3.62 3.79
C SER A 130 -10.51 3.66 2.26
N PRO A 131 -9.35 3.57 1.58
CA PRO A 131 -9.33 3.32 0.15
C PRO A 131 -10.18 2.08 -0.14
N SER A 132 -11.23 2.26 -0.94
CA SER A 132 -12.13 1.16 -1.25
C SER A 132 -11.36 0.03 -1.94
N PRO A 133 -11.60 -1.25 -1.61
CA PRO A 133 -11.04 -2.38 -2.36
C PRO A 133 -11.31 -2.26 -3.86
N TYR A 134 -12.44 -1.63 -4.25
CA TYR A 134 -12.75 -1.36 -5.66
C TYR A 134 -11.73 -0.43 -6.34
N ASN A 135 -11.18 0.55 -5.62
CA ASN A 135 -10.15 1.44 -6.17
C ASN A 135 -8.82 0.70 -6.37
N LEU A 136 -8.53 -0.29 -5.52
CA LEU A 136 -7.34 -1.14 -5.64
C LEU A 136 -7.47 -2.17 -6.76
N ILE A 137 -8.63 -2.86 -6.82
CA ILE A 137 -8.88 -3.95 -7.78
C ILE A 137 -8.96 -3.42 -9.22
N LYS A 138 -9.56 -2.24 -9.45
CA LYS A 138 -9.70 -1.69 -10.81
C LYS A 138 -8.38 -1.25 -11.45
N GLN A 139 -7.34 -0.95 -10.65
CA GLN A 139 -6.05 -0.52 -11.18
C GLN A 139 -5.16 -1.68 -11.66
N HIS A 140 -5.49 -2.94 -11.29
CA HIS A 140 -4.77 -4.13 -11.73
C HIS A 140 -5.74 -5.30 -12.03
N PRO A 141 -6.42 -5.31 -13.19
CA PRO A 141 -7.36 -6.38 -13.56
C PRO A 141 -6.71 -7.76 -13.78
N ASN A 142 -5.38 -7.90 -13.67
CA ASN A 142 -4.62 -9.08 -14.09
C ASN A 142 -3.92 -9.86 -12.96
N LEU A 143 -4.34 -9.70 -11.70
CA LEU A 143 -3.72 -10.47 -10.61
C LEU A 143 -4.08 -11.97 -10.64
N ALA A 144 -5.16 -12.36 -11.33
CA ALA A 144 -5.57 -13.76 -11.49
C ALA A 144 -4.67 -14.58 -12.43
N ASP A 145 -3.84 -13.95 -13.25
CA ASP A 145 -3.12 -14.63 -14.34
C ASP A 145 -1.66 -14.98 -13.98
N ARG A 146 -1.16 -14.54 -12.81
CA ARG A 146 0.25 -14.70 -12.42
C ARG A 146 0.55 -15.93 -11.56
N THR A 147 -0.45 -16.64 -11.05
CA THR A 147 -0.25 -17.84 -10.21
C THR A 147 -0.16 -19.15 -10.99
N THR A 148 -0.42 -19.16 -12.31
CA THR A 148 -0.46 -20.39 -13.12
C THR A 148 0.87 -20.76 -13.78
N THR A 149 1.89 -19.88 -13.78
CA THR A 149 3.13 -20.11 -14.57
C THR A 149 4.34 -20.60 -13.75
N GLN A 150 4.24 -20.78 -12.44
CA GLN A 150 5.37 -21.23 -11.60
C GLN A 150 5.22 -22.65 -11.00
N ILE A 151 4.27 -23.45 -11.51
CA ILE A 151 4.19 -24.89 -11.21
C ILE A 151 4.10 -25.64 -12.53
N ARG A 152 5.27 -25.87 -13.15
CA ARG A 152 5.50 -26.96 -14.11
C ARG A 152 6.90 -27.50 -13.88
#